data_AF-A0A7S3PSJ6-F1
#
_entry.id   AF-A0A7S3PSJ6-F1
#
_cell.length_a   1.000
_cell.length_b   1.000
_cell.length_c   1.000
_cell.angle_alpha   90.00
_cell.angle_beta   90.00
_cell.angle_gamma   90.00
#
_symmetry.space_group_name_H-M   'P 1'
#
loop_
_entity.id
_entity.type
_entity.pdbx_description
1 polymer ?
#
loop_
_entity_poly.entity_id
_entity_poly.type
_entity_poly.pdbx_seq_one_letter_code
_entity_poly.pdbx_strand_id
1 'polypeptide(L)'
;ENQKIGESEIVNVEFSFCDVKDGDFGMTKALLNQGTYAGVGKVTENLSGLAASICAQKAVGTTIRVGDDDGEIYAFITLLGLKALEQKSFFESFKAFLLSNCPSEKKALMEKYLTVNSNRTAWLVNERIINMPPQVAQPL
;
A
#
# COMPACT_ATOMS: atom_id res chain seq x y z
N GLU A 1 33.75 -12.24 -36.84
CA GLU A 1 32.31 -12.01 -37.05
C GLU A 1 31.77 -11.20 -35.89
N ASN A 2 31.16 -10.05 -36.14
CA ASN A 2 30.40 -9.31 -35.13
C ASN A 2 29.00 -9.91 -35.09
N GLN A 3 28.74 -10.81 -34.14
CA GLN A 3 27.38 -11.24 -33.84
C GLN A 3 26.58 -10.02 -33.34
N LYS A 4 25.55 -9.63 -34.09
CA LYS A 4 24.48 -8.80 -33.55
C LYS A 4 23.80 -9.62 -32.46
N ILE A 5 24.05 -9.27 -31.21
CA ILE A 5 23.26 -9.73 -30.05
C ILE A 5 21.79 -9.43 -30.40
N GLY A 6 20.97 -10.46 -30.54
CA GLY A 6 19.54 -10.28 -30.81
C GLY A 6 18.88 -9.60 -29.61
N GLU A 7 17.88 -8.75 -29.83
CA GLU A 7 17.15 -8.07 -28.74
C GLU A 7 16.61 -9.05 -27.68
N SER A 8 16.46 -10.34 -28.00
CA SER A 8 16.04 -11.40 -27.09
C SER A 8 17.12 -11.96 -26.15
N GLU A 9 18.40 -11.60 -26.31
CA GLU A 9 19.48 -11.98 -25.38
C GLU A 9 19.63 -10.98 -24.22
N ILE A 10 19.09 -9.76 -24.34
CA ILE A 10 19.15 -8.73 -23.31
C ILE A 10 17.82 -8.70 -22.56
N VAL A 11 17.85 -9.05 -21.27
CA VAL A 11 16.69 -8.89 -20.39
C VAL A 11 16.56 -7.42 -20.01
N ASN A 12 15.60 -6.73 -20.62
CA ASN A 12 15.22 -5.38 -20.25
C ASN A 12 14.09 -5.40 -19.23
N VAL A 13 14.32 -4.81 -18.06
CA VAL A 13 13.32 -4.63 -17.02
C VAL A 13 13.03 -3.14 -16.92
N GLU A 14 11.80 -2.76 -17.27
CA GLU A 14 11.32 -1.38 -17.15
C GLU A 14 10.27 -1.30 -16.04
N PHE A 15 10.44 -0.33 -15.15
CA PHE A 15 9.51 -0.06 -14.06
C PHE A 15 8.58 1.07 -14.46
N SER A 16 7.30 0.75 -14.57
CA SER A 16 6.23 1.69 -14.89
C SER A 16 5.54 2.15 -13.62
N PHE A 17 5.26 3.45 -13.52
CA PHE A 17 4.54 4.06 -12.40
C PHE A 17 3.12 4.38 -12.84
N CYS A 18 2.16 3.68 -12.26
CA CYS A 18 0.77 3.75 -12.68
C CYS A 18 -0.15 4.08 -11.51
N ASP A 19 -1.31 4.66 -11.79
CA ASP A 19 -2.33 4.83 -10.76
C ASP A 19 -2.84 3.47 -10.26
N VAL A 20 -3.35 3.45 -9.03
CA VAL A 20 -4.11 2.31 -8.51
C VAL A 20 -5.45 2.23 -9.26
N LYS A 21 -5.81 1.03 -9.72
CA LYS A 21 -7.03 0.73 -10.48
C LYS A 21 -7.98 -0.17 -9.69
N ASP A 22 -9.27 -0.14 -10.04
CA ASP A 22 -10.29 -1.02 -9.46
C ASP A 22 -9.94 -2.53 -9.62
N GLY A 23 -9.26 -2.87 -10.73
CA GLY A 23 -8.83 -4.24 -11.03
C GLY A 23 -7.65 -4.77 -10.18
N ASP A 24 -6.99 -3.90 -9.42
CA ASP A 24 -5.74 -4.24 -8.72
C ASP A 24 -5.94 -5.01 -7.40
N PHE A 25 -7.20 -5.19 -6.98
CA PHE A 25 -7.57 -5.75 -5.68
C PHE A 25 -6.78 -7.00 -5.28
N GLY A 26 -6.64 -7.96 -6.20
CA GLY A 26 -5.94 -9.22 -5.95
C GLY A 26 -4.47 -9.00 -5.61
N MET A 27 -3.78 -8.17 -6.39
CA MET A 27 -2.36 -7.88 -6.24
C MET A 27 -2.08 -6.98 -5.04
N THR A 28 -2.89 -5.94 -4.82
CA THR A 28 -2.82 -5.11 -3.62
C THR A 28 -3.01 -5.93 -2.35
N LYS A 29 -3.99 -6.84 -2.33
CA LYS A 29 -4.22 -7.74 -1.20
C LYS A 29 -3.05 -8.70 -0.99
N ALA A 30 -2.48 -9.25 -2.07
CA ALA A 30 -1.30 -10.12 -1.97
C ALA A 30 -0.11 -9.37 -1.34
N LEU A 31 0.15 -8.13 -1.77
CA LEU A 31 1.19 -7.27 -1.21
C LEU A 31 0.97 -6.96 0.27
N LEU A 32 -0.27 -6.65 0.68
CA LEU A 32 -0.61 -6.45 2.09
C LEU A 32 -0.40 -7.73 2.94
N ASN A 33 -0.72 -8.89 2.39
CA ASN A 33 -0.61 -10.18 3.07
C ASN A 33 0.82 -10.69 3.21
N GLN A 34 1.73 -10.32 2.32
CA GLN A 34 3.15 -10.70 2.43
C GLN A 34 3.99 -9.62 3.13
N GLY A 35 3.46 -8.40 3.18
CA GLY A 35 4.14 -7.21 3.66
C GLY A 35 4.16 -7.06 5.18
N THR A 36 4.36 -5.83 5.62
CA THR A 36 4.48 -5.48 7.04
C THR A 36 3.23 -5.85 7.83
N TYR A 37 2.06 -5.77 7.21
CA TYR A 37 0.77 -6.04 7.85
C TYR A 37 0.55 -7.52 8.19
N ALA A 38 1.27 -8.45 7.55
CA ALA A 38 1.15 -9.89 7.78
C ALA A 38 1.50 -10.30 9.21
N GLY A 39 2.47 -9.61 9.83
CA GLY A 39 2.93 -9.89 11.19
C GLY A 39 2.23 -9.07 12.28
N VAL A 40 1.37 -8.12 11.91
CA VAL A 40 0.82 -7.10 12.81
C VAL A 40 -0.58 -7.52 13.30
N GLY A 41 -0.65 -8.62 14.06
CA GLY A 41 -1.80 -9.04 14.88
C GLY A 41 -3.19 -8.79 14.27
N LYS A 42 -4.13 -8.23 15.07
CA LYS A 42 -5.55 -7.99 14.72
C LYS A 42 -5.81 -7.17 13.44
N VAL A 43 -4.79 -6.55 12.83
CA VAL A 43 -4.92 -5.84 11.54
C VAL A 43 -5.10 -6.84 10.39
N THR A 44 -4.63 -8.08 10.55
CA THR A 44 -4.76 -9.18 9.58
C THR A 44 -6.20 -9.65 9.34
N GLU A 45 -7.11 -9.43 10.31
CA GLU A 45 -8.48 -9.96 10.27
C GLU A 45 -9.30 -9.38 9.09
N ASN A 46 -8.89 -8.26 8.50
CA ASN A 46 -9.58 -7.71 7.33
C ASN A 46 -8.70 -6.89 6.37
N LEU A 47 -7.59 -7.47 5.92
CA LEU A 47 -6.77 -6.90 4.83
C LEU A 47 -7.53 -6.80 3.50
N SER A 48 -8.59 -7.60 3.32
CA SER A 48 -9.47 -7.49 2.15
C SER A 48 -10.21 -6.15 2.13
N GLY A 49 -10.74 -5.69 3.27
CA GLY A 49 -11.40 -4.39 3.39
C GLY A 49 -10.44 -3.23 3.13
N LEU A 50 -9.19 -3.37 3.57
CA LEU A 50 -8.13 -2.40 3.28
C LEU A 50 -7.81 -2.37 1.77
N ALA A 51 -7.54 -3.53 1.16
CA ALA A 51 -7.26 -3.62 -0.28
C ALA A 51 -8.40 -3.03 -1.13
N ALA A 52 -9.65 -3.36 -0.81
CA ALA A 52 -10.82 -2.81 -1.48
C ALA A 52 -10.91 -1.29 -1.32
N SER A 53 -10.59 -0.76 -0.13
CA SER A 53 -10.59 0.69 0.12
C SER A 53 -9.47 1.40 -0.64
N ILE A 54 -8.32 0.74 -0.83
CA ILE A 54 -7.21 1.26 -1.63
C ILE A 54 -7.61 1.37 -3.10
N CYS A 55 -8.17 0.30 -3.67
CA CYS A 55 -8.55 0.24 -5.08
C CYS A 55 -9.72 1.16 -5.42
N ALA A 56 -10.63 1.41 -4.46
CA ALA A 56 -11.77 2.30 -4.66
C ALA A 56 -11.41 3.80 -4.69
N GLN A 57 -10.15 4.17 -4.39
CA GLN A 57 -9.71 5.55 -4.50
C GLN A 57 -9.54 5.95 -5.95
N LYS A 58 -9.92 7.19 -6.29
CA LYS A 58 -9.67 7.75 -7.62
C LYS A 58 -8.44 8.64 -7.58
N ALA A 59 -7.45 8.33 -8.41
CA ALA A 59 -6.22 9.13 -8.60
C ALA A 59 -5.44 9.40 -7.29
N VAL A 60 -5.45 8.44 -6.35
CA VAL A 60 -4.64 8.51 -5.13
C VAL A 60 -3.83 7.22 -5.01
N GLY A 61 -2.52 7.39 -4.92
CA GLY A 61 -1.57 6.31 -4.81
C GLY A 61 -0.96 5.94 -6.15
N THR A 62 0.17 5.26 -6.06
CA THR A 62 0.98 4.86 -7.21
C THR A 62 1.41 3.42 -7.04
N THR A 63 1.31 2.67 -8.12
CA THR A 63 1.77 1.29 -8.27
C THR A 63 3.05 1.29 -9.09
N ILE A 64 3.95 0.36 -8.79
CA ILE A 64 5.13 0.08 -9.60
C ILE A 64 4.90 -1.28 -10.27
N ARG A 65 4.88 -1.27 -11.59
CA ARG A 65 4.65 -2.44 -12.44
C ARG A 65 5.89 -2.71 -13.28
N VAL A 66 6.08 -3.96 -13.68
CA VAL A 66 7.07 -4.31 -14.70
C VAL A 66 6.33 -4.57 -16.01
N GLY A 67 6.73 -3.85 -17.06
CA GLY A 67 6.06 -3.90 -18.36
C GLY A 67 4.99 -2.82 -18.52
N ASP A 68 3.80 -3.23 -18.95
CA ASP A 68 2.71 -2.32 -19.28
C ASP A 68 1.83 -1.95 -18.07
N ASP A 69 0.87 -1.05 -18.33
CA ASP A 69 -0.04 -0.50 -17.33
C ASP A 69 -0.99 -1.56 -16.72
N ASP A 70 -1.18 -2.69 -17.39
CA ASP A 70 -1.98 -3.82 -16.90
C ASP A 70 -1.12 -4.97 -16.34
N GLY A 71 0.18 -4.74 -16.22
CA GLY A 71 1.14 -5.68 -15.65
C GLY A 71 1.00 -5.89 -14.15
N GLU A 72 1.81 -6.82 -13.63
CA GLU A 72 1.82 -7.17 -12.21
C GLU A 72 2.31 -6.01 -11.34
N ILE A 73 1.69 -5.84 -10.16
CA ILE A 73 2.11 -4.85 -9.18
C ILE A 73 3.17 -5.45 -8.26
N TYR A 74 4.34 -4.82 -8.25
CA TYR A 74 5.47 -5.21 -7.40
C TYR A 74 5.63 -4.33 -6.17
N ALA A 75 5.09 -3.11 -6.22
CA ALA A 75 5.01 -2.20 -5.10
C ALA A 75 3.84 -1.24 -5.25
N PHE A 76 3.35 -0.71 -4.14
CA PHE A 76 2.45 0.44 -4.17
C PHE A 76 2.66 1.36 -2.96
N ILE A 77 2.19 2.59 -3.11
CA ILE A 77 2.03 3.55 -2.03
C ILE A 77 0.71 4.27 -2.19
N THR A 78 0.04 4.59 -1.10
CA THR A 78 -1.23 5.31 -1.12
C THR A 78 -1.52 6.00 0.20
N LEU A 79 -2.35 7.05 0.15
CA LEU A 79 -2.82 7.79 1.32
C LEU A 79 -4.34 7.63 1.49
N LEU A 80 -4.77 6.90 2.52
CA LEU A 80 -6.18 6.73 2.85
C LEU A 80 -6.62 7.77 3.88
N GLY A 81 -7.47 8.72 3.49
CA GLY A 81 -8.05 9.68 4.44
C GLY A 81 -8.88 8.99 5.53
N LEU A 82 -8.59 9.25 6.81
CA LEU A 82 -9.21 8.51 7.92
C LEU A 82 -10.73 8.72 7.99
N LYS A 83 -11.20 9.90 7.63
CA LYS A 83 -12.65 10.21 7.56
C LYS A 83 -13.42 9.24 6.66
N ALA A 84 -12.83 8.79 5.55
CA ALA A 84 -13.48 7.84 4.63
C ALA A 84 -13.54 6.41 5.20
N LEU A 85 -12.75 6.13 6.23
CA LEU A 85 -12.62 4.81 6.85
C LEU A 85 -13.48 4.64 8.11
N GLU A 86 -14.05 5.71 8.66
CA GLU A 86 -14.78 5.71 9.94
C GLU A 86 -15.90 4.67 10.04
N GLN A 87 -16.55 4.34 8.92
CA GLN A 87 -17.64 3.36 8.87
C GLN A 87 -17.17 1.94 8.49
N LYS A 88 -15.86 1.73 8.31
CA LYS A 88 -15.29 0.44 7.91
C LYS A 88 -14.88 -0.36 9.15
N SER A 89 -15.35 -1.60 9.24
CA SER A 89 -15.06 -2.48 10.39
C SER A 89 -13.57 -2.69 10.62
N PHE A 90 -12.76 -2.79 9.55
CA PHE A 90 -11.31 -2.96 9.66
C PHE A 90 -10.62 -1.75 10.31
N PHE A 91 -11.20 -0.55 10.18
CA PHE A 91 -10.62 0.66 10.72
C PHE A 91 -10.74 0.75 12.24
N GLU A 92 -11.81 0.20 12.82
CA GLU A 92 -11.93 0.09 14.28
C GLU A 92 -10.86 -0.83 14.87
N SER A 93 -10.62 -2.00 14.26
CA SER A 93 -9.53 -2.90 14.65
C SER A 93 -8.16 -2.22 14.54
N PHE A 94 -7.95 -1.43 13.48
CA PHE A 94 -6.72 -0.66 13.28
C PHE A 94 -6.53 0.43 14.35
N LYS A 95 -7.56 1.22 14.68
CA LYS A 95 -7.50 2.22 15.75
C LYS A 95 -7.15 1.58 17.09
N ALA A 96 -7.82 0.47 17.43
CA ALA A 96 -7.56 -0.26 18.66
C ALA A 96 -6.10 -0.75 18.72
N PHE A 97 -5.59 -1.28 17.60
CA PHE A 97 -4.19 -1.71 17.49
C PHE A 97 -3.20 -0.55 17.68
N LEU A 98 -3.42 0.60 17.04
CA LEU A 98 -2.55 1.76 17.21
C LEU A 98 -2.56 2.26 18.66
N LEU A 99 -3.73 2.34 19.29
CA LEU A 99 -3.87 2.81 20.66
C LEU A 99 -3.31 1.84 21.71
N SER A 100 -3.27 0.53 21.43
CA SER A 100 -2.66 -0.46 22.32
C SER A 100 -1.13 -0.43 22.28
N ASN A 101 -0.54 -0.02 21.14
CA ASN A 101 0.91 0.06 20.95
C ASN A 101 1.45 1.48 21.14
N CYS A 102 0.59 2.47 21.35
CA CYS A 102 0.99 3.86 21.58
C CYS A 102 1.52 4.03 23.01
N PRO A 103 2.70 4.67 23.20
CA PRO A 103 3.17 5.04 24.53
C PRO A 103 2.15 5.88 25.29
N SER A 104 2.03 5.65 26.60
CA SER A 104 1.01 6.28 27.45
C SER A 104 0.99 7.81 27.34
N GLU A 105 2.16 8.46 27.20
CA GLU A 105 2.27 9.91 27.08
C GLU A 105 1.71 10.47 25.77
N LYS A 106 1.67 9.64 24.71
CA LYS A 106 1.20 10.02 23.36
C LYS A 106 -0.21 9.53 23.06
N LYS A 107 -0.78 8.66 23.89
CA LYS A 107 -2.06 7.99 23.63
C LYS A 107 -3.22 8.97 23.41
N ALA A 108 -3.34 10.00 24.24
CA ALA A 108 -4.37 11.04 24.08
C ALA A 108 -4.21 11.84 22.77
N LEU A 109 -2.96 12.10 22.37
CA LEU A 109 -2.66 12.78 21.11
C LEU A 109 -3.00 11.88 19.91
N MET A 110 -2.65 10.59 19.97
CA MET A 110 -3.00 9.61 18.95
C MET A 110 -4.52 9.48 18.79
N GLU A 111 -5.25 9.38 19.91
CA GLU A 111 -6.71 9.30 19.90
C GLU A 111 -7.34 10.53 19.25
N LYS A 112 -6.81 11.73 19.53
CA LYS A 112 -7.24 12.97 18.85
C LYS A 112 -7.02 12.92 17.33
N TYR A 113 -5.92 12.36 16.85
CA TYR A 113 -5.65 12.24 15.41
C TYR A 113 -6.54 11.21 14.71
N LEU A 114 -6.88 10.12 15.42
CA LEU A 114 -7.73 9.04 14.90
C LEU A 114 -9.23 9.35 14.94
N THR A 115 -9.64 10.36 15.72
CA THR A 115 -11.06 10.72 15.90
C THR A 115 -11.33 12.17 15.49
N VAL A 116 -10.95 13.14 16.33
CA VAL A 116 -11.29 14.57 16.16
C VAL A 116 -10.69 15.17 14.88
N ASN A 117 -9.46 14.78 14.54
CA ASN A 117 -8.76 15.30 13.37
C ASN A 117 -8.83 14.33 12.17
N SER A 118 -9.73 13.35 12.16
CA SER A 118 -9.82 12.35 11.08
C SER A 118 -9.97 12.95 9.68
N ASN A 119 -10.52 14.16 9.59
CA ASN A 119 -10.67 14.94 8.35
C ASN A 119 -9.36 15.51 7.79
N ARG A 120 -8.29 15.53 8.57
CA ARG A 120 -6.96 16.05 8.20
C ARG A 120 -5.85 15.01 8.40
N THR A 121 -6.22 13.80 8.79
CA THR A 121 -5.30 12.68 8.98
C THR A 121 -5.51 11.68 7.85
N ALA A 122 -4.41 11.15 7.32
CA ALA A 122 -4.43 10.06 6.36
C ALA A 122 -3.52 8.93 6.85
N TRP A 123 -3.86 7.71 6.48
CA TRP A 123 -3.04 6.53 6.66
C TRP A 123 -2.22 6.30 5.40
N LEU A 124 -0.90 6.46 5.52
CA LEU A 124 0.05 6.07 4.49
C LEU A 124 0.25 4.54 4.51
N VAL A 125 -0.09 3.89 3.41
CA VAL A 125 0.15 2.46 3.20
C VAL A 125 1.19 2.33 2.11
N ASN A 126 2.31 1.67 2.41
CA ASN A 126 3.39 1.40 1.47
C ASN A 126 3.82 -0.04 1.61
N GLU A 127 3.74 -0.81 0.52
CA GLU A 127 4.17 -2.20 0.46
C GLU A 127 4.91 -2.50 -0.84
N ARG A 128 5.86 -3.43 -0.78
CA ARG A 128 6.64 -3.90 -1.92
C ARG A 128 7.09 -5.33 -1.72
N ILE A 129 7.36 -6.06 -2.80
CA ILE A 129 8.11 -7.31 -2.68
C ILE A 129 9.55 -7.04 -2.21
N ILE A 130 10.14 -8.02 -1.53
CA ILE A 130 11.50 -7.89 -0.97
C ILE A 130 12.60 -7.67 -2.03
N ASN A 131 12.37 -8.12 -3.26
CA ASN A 131 13.33 -8.02 -4.36
C ASN A 131 13.24 -6.68 -5.12
N MET A 132 12.29 -5.81 -4.77
CA MET A 132 12.20 -4.49 -5.41
C MET A 132 13.40 -3.62 -5.00
N PRO A 133 14.15 -3.03 -5.97
CA PRO A 133 15.29 -2.19 -5.65
C PRO A 133 14.89 -1.00 -4.78
N PRO A 134 15.65 -0.63 -3.75
CA PRO A 134 15.30 0.50 -2.89
C PRO A 134 15.27 1.84 -3.64
N GLN A 135 15.94 1.94 -4.80
CA GLN A 135 16.01 3.16 -5.60
C GLN A 135 14.70 3.49 -6.30
N VAL A 136 13.90 2.49 -6.69
CA VAL A 136 12.53 2.71 -7.20
C VAL A 136 11.54 3.03 -6.08
N ALA A 137 11.97 2.91 -4.81
CA ALA A 137 11.25 3.38 -3.64
C ALA A 137 11.76 4.75 -3.13
N GLN A 138 12.64 5.46 -3.87
CA GLN A 138 12.86 6.90 -3.64
C GLN A 138 11.52 7.62 -3.76
N PRO A 139 11.26 8.63 -2.92
CA PRO A 139 9.92 8.89 -2.43
C PRO A 139 8.97 9.19 -3.58
N LEU A 140 8.11 8.22 -3.86
CA LEU A 140 6.71 8.51 -4.09
C LEU A 140 6.13 9.23 -2.85
#